data_AF-A0A1Y1W3D7-F1
#
_entry.id   AF-A0A1Y1W3D7-F1
#
_cell.length_a   1.000
_cell.length_b   1.000
_cell.length_c   1.000
_cell.angle_alpha   90.00
_cell.angle_beta   90.00
_cell.angle_gamma   90.00
#
_symmetry.space_group_name_H-M   'P 1'
#
loop_
_entity.id
_entity.type
_entity.pdbx_description
1 polymer ?
#
loop_
_entity_poly.entity_id
_entity_poly.type
_entity_poly.pdbx_seq_one_letter_code
_entity_poly.pdbx_strand_id
1 'polypeptide(L)'
;MDGRSERLCNQFFLVHQATSSEVERVNIDYNNPQIVLRTKPYLISPEMVQKFCHSVGNAMVQYRHRPGHQAQAPMDILFNIAWPKIVSILSAPPYDAGILDLVHLSNKTELYNDNMLHTGDSVEAKVQLASVYNTRAGRKMRFVAKFYCGSTQVGTVYTDALVRKNPVLPHQQFRNTTEHMYRCMYKSVDDVAVLNSKPWFVCKEPSKHQVVSGSVLEFELESSYRYRTDVMYSHVASTGPVYLVQPNNKRLLIAHVDYEDAEVAGSSVVEYLENNSASLSESCMFDTGGYSITAPEGDLGMSVTAPTDNWVYARASGDYNTIHTNPYIADYVGLPDTIVHGMWTSASTRALVEKYVADSIPERALGAAALLLSPVMALNFNSDIHYTPYVDESDLDPAIKLIESGLSEPYSIYTYRYFVQQWPELCLLARNEHEKCVGVIICKLEPHRRGADTFFDPGKSSLLRGYIGMVAVDHAYRKRGIGSTLVLNAIDIMKRMGADEVILETETKNKGALSLYEAVGFVREKRLCRYYMDGSDAFRLKMWIGKPEPPLSP
;
A
#
# COMPACT_ATOMS: atom_id res chain seq x y z
N MET A 1 2.04 30.66 8.89
CA MET A 1 1.40 29.37 8.54
C MET A 1 0.07 29.58 7.81
N ASP A 2 -0.59 30.72 8.05
CA ASP A 2 -1.87 31.06 7.44
C ASP A 2 -1.85 31.00 5.91
N GLY A 3 -2.93 30.45 5.35
CA GLY A 3 -3.11 30.19 3.92
C GLY A 3 -2.16 29.14 3.32
N ARG A 4 -1.29 28.47 4.10
CA ARG A 4 -0.37 27.45 3.55
C ARG A 4 -1.14 26.30 2.92
N SER A 5 -2.09 25.73 3.64
CA SER A 5 -2.91 24.60 3.15
C SER A 5 -3.68 24.97 1.89
N GLU A 6 -4.28 26.16 1.87
CA GLU A 6 -5.01 26.68 0.72
C GLU A 6 -4.10 26.83 -0.51
N ARG A 7 -2.90 27.41 -0.37
CA ARG A 7 -1.94 27.54 -1.47
C ARG A 7 -1.50 26.19 -2.02
N LEU A 8 -1.17 25.23 -1.15
CA LEU A 8 -0.77 23.88 -1.54
C LEU A 8 -1.91 23.13 -2.22
N CYS A 9 -3.12 23.20 -1.68
CA CYS A 9 -4.30 22.63 -2.30
C CYS A 9 -4.58 23.28 -3.66
N ASN A 10 -4.44 24.61 -3.79
CA ASN A 10 -4.67 25.28 -5.05
C ASN A 10 -3.67 24.82 -6.13
N GLN A 11 -2.40 24.61 -5.77
CA GLN A 11 -1.43 24.03 -6.69
C GLN A 11 -1.82 22.59 -7.09
N PHE A 12 -2.16 21.74 -6.12
CA PHE A 12 -2.62 20.37 -6.38
C PHE A 12 -3.83 20.35 -7.32
N PHE A 13 -4.83 21.20 -7.05
CA PHE A 13 -6.03 21.34 -7.86
C PHE A 13 -5.71 21.80 -9.29
N LEU A 14 -4.92 22.86 -9.47
CA LEU A 14 -4.59 23.41 -10.78
C LEU A 14 -3.81 22.42 -11.65
N VAL A 15 -2.89 21.67 -11.05
CA VAL A 15 -2.12 20.63 -11.78
C VAL A 15 -3.05 19.57 -12.36
N HIS A 16 -4.05 19.12 -11.60
CA HIS A 16 -5.01 18.13 -12.09
C HIS A 16 -6.04 18.73 -13.05
N GLN A 17 -6.53 19.95 -12.77
CA GLN A 17 -7.49 20.65 -13.62
C GLN A 17 -6.93 20.95 -15.02
N ALA A 18 -5.63 21.24 -15.13
CA ALA A 18 -4.98 21.43 -16.43
C ALA A 18 -5.02 20.17 -17.32
N THR A 19 -5.29 18.99 -16.74
CA THR A 19 -5.22 17.70 -17.42
C THR A 19 -6.60 17.05 -17.62
N SER A 20 -7.61 17.50 -16.87
CA SER A 20 -8.99 17.04 -17.01
C SER A 20 -9.97 18.15 -16.65
N SER A 21 -10.87 18.45 -17.59
CA SER A 21 -11.96 19.42 -17.38
C SER A 21 -13.06 18.90 -16.43
N GLU A 22 -13.01 17.63 -16.02
CA GLU A 22 -13.89 17.05 -15.01
C GLU A 22 -13.51 17.44 -13.58
N VAL A 23 -12.29 17.96 -13.37
CA VAL A 23 -11.83 18.48 -12.08
C VAL A 23 -12.43 19.88 -11.87
N GLU A 24 -13.25 20.01 -10.84
CA GLU A 24 -14.05 21.21 -10.59
C GLU A 24 -14.03 21.58 -9.11
N ARG A 25 -14.17 22.87 -8.81
CA ARG A 25 -14.34 23.32 -7.43
C ARG A 25 -15.75 22.94 -7.00
N VAL A 26 -15.83 22.12 -5.95
CA VAL A 26 -17.11 21.70 -5.37
C VAL A 26 -17.29 22.35 -4.00
N ASN A 27 -18.51 22.82 -3.73
CA ASN A 27 -18.89 23.24 -2.39
C ASN A 27 -19.50 22.03 -1.68
N ILE A 28 -18.83 21.55 -0.64
CA ILE A 28 -19.27 20.39 0.11
C ILE A 28 -20.05 20.88 1.32
N ASP A 29 -21.34 20.58 1.35
CA ASP A 29 -22.11 20.67 2.58
C ASP A 29 -21.71 19.51 3.49
N TYR A 30 -20.87 19.80 4.47
CA TYR A 30 -20.42 18.81 5.46
C TYR A 30 -21.51 18.42 6.45
N ASN A 31 -22.64 19.15 6.51
CA ASN A 31 -23.83 18.71 7.23
C ASN A 31 -24.65 17.71 6.40
N ASN A 32 -24.44 17.67 5.07
CA ASN A 32 -25.07 16.69 4.21
C ASN A 32 -24.30 15.36 4.28
N PRO A 33 -24.96 14.26 4.70
CA PRO A 33 -24.32 12.96 4.87
C PRO A 33 -23.90 12.28 3.57
N GLN A 34 -24.27 12.80 2.40
CA GLN A 34 -24.03 12.17 1.10
C GLN A 34 -23.30 13.07 0.12
N ILE A 35 -21.98 13.11 0.25
CA ILE A 35 -21.10 13.78 -0.71
C ILE A 35 -20.94 12.85 -1.91
N VAL A 36 -21.71 13.09 -2.97
CA VAL A 36 -21.71 12.30 -4.20
C VAL A 36 -21.49 13.20 -5.40
N LEU A 37 -20.47 12.90 -6.19
CA LEU A 37 -20.20 13.55 -7.48
C LEU A 37 -20.38 12.55 -8.62
N ARG A 38 -20.77 13.04 -9.79
CA ARG A 38 -20.92 12.23 -11.01
C ARG A 38 -19.98 12.70 -12.08
N THR A 39 -19.29 11.77 -12.73
CA THR A 39 -18.51 12.08 -13.93
C THR A 39 -19.45 12.29 -15.11
N LYS A 40 -18.97 12.97 -16.15
CA LYS A 40 -19.57 12.78 -17.48
C LYS A 40 -19.30 11.35 -17.98
N PRO A 41 -20.11 10.83 -18.92
CA PRO A 41 -19.81 9.57 -19.59
C PRO A 41 -18.43 9.63 -20.24
N TYR A 42 -17.57 8.67 -19.89
CA TYR A 42 -16.20 8.58 -20.35
C TYR A 42 -16.08 7.44 -21.36
N LEU A 43 -15.60 7.75 -22.57
CA LEU A 43 -15.37 6.75 -23.61
C LEU A 43 -14.03 6.04 -23.39
N ILE A 44 -14.07 4.73 -23.18
CA ILE A 44 -12.85 3.90 -23.11
C ILE A 44 -12.26 3.78 -24.51
N SER A 45 -11.27 4.60 -24.86
CA SER A 45 -10.66 4.56 -26.20
C SER A 45 -9.56 3.49 -26.29
N PRO A 46 -9.31 2.92 -27.49
CA PRO A 46 -8.16 2.04 -27.72
C PRO A 46 -6.83 2.67 -27.33
N GLU A 47 -6.66 3.98 -27.58
CA GLU A 47 -5.46 4.73 -27.21
C GLU A 47 -5.28 4.81 -25.69
N MET A 48 -6.36 5.01 -24.94
CA MET A 48 -6.33 5.02 -23.47
C MET A 48 -5.89 3.67 -22.93
N VAL A 49 -6.52 2.58 -23.40
CA VAL A 49 -6.17 1.21 -22.99
C VAL A 49 -4.71 0.92 -23.30
N GLN A 50 -4.25 1.26 -24.50
CA GLN A 50 -2.86 1.05 -24.91
C GLN A 50 -1.86 1.82 -24.03
N LYS A 51 -2.11 3.12 -23.78
CA LYS A 51 -1.25 3.96 -22.93
C LYS A 51 -1.19 3.42 -21.50
N PHE A 52 -2.35 3.05 -20.95
CA PHE A 52 -2.45 2.50 -19.60
C PHE A 52 -1.69 1.17 -19.49
N CYS A 53 -2.00 0.20 -20.35
CA CYS A 53 -1.34 -1.10 -20.39
C CYS A 53 0.17 -0.98 -20.55
N HIS A 54 0.63 -0.08 -21.44
CA HIS A 54 2.06 0.21 -21.60
C HIS A 54 2.69 0.72 -20.29
N SER A 55 2.03 1.69 -19.63
CA SER A 55 2.56 2.29 -18.39
C SER A 55 2.75 1.30 -17.25
N VAL A 56 1.91 0.27 -17.15
CA VAL A 56 1.94 -0.72 -16.05
C VAL A 56 2.56 -2.05 -16.46
N GLY A 57 3.08 -2.14 -17.69
CA GLY A 57 3.70 -3.37 -18.22
C GLY A 57 2.72 -4.50 -18.51
N ASN A 58 1.42 -4.20 -18.70
CA ASN A 58 0.42 -5.22 -19.02
C ASN A 58 0.41 -5.49 -20.54
N ALA A 59 1.02 -6.61 -20.94
CA ALA A 59 1.21 -6.96 -22.35
C ALA A 59 0.16 -7.95 -22.91
N MET A 60 -0.94 -8.19 -22.20
CA MET A 60 -1.97 -9.17 -22.59
C MET A 60 -2.56 -8.89 -23.97
N VAL A 61 -2.89 -9.97 -24.67
CA VAL A 61 -3.33 -9.89 -26.07
C VAL A 61 -4.76 -9.34 -26.21
N GLN A 62 -5.60 -9.57 -25.19
CA GLN A 62 -6.98 -9.14 -25.11
C GLN A 62 -7.11 -7.61 -25.06
N TYR A 63 -6.11 -6.93 -24.50
CA TYR A 63 -6.06 -5.47 -24.40
C TYR A 63 -5.46 -4.80 -25.64
N ARG A 64 -4.98 -5.57 -26.62
CA ARG A 64 -4.39 -5.00 -27.84
C ARG A 64 -5.47 -4.74 -28.88
N HIS A 65 -5.53 -3.50 -29.34
CA HIS A 65 -6.40 -3.13 -30.44
C HIS A 65 -6.04 -3.89 -31.73
N ARG A 66 -7.06 -4.44 -32.40
CA ARG A 66 -6.95 -5.10 -33.71
C ARG A 66 -8.06 -4.58 -34.63
N PRO A 67 -7.77 -4.30 -35.92
CA PRO A 67 -8.82 -3.89 -36.86
C PRO A 67 -9.98 -4.91 -36.88
N GLY A 68 -11.21 -4.42 -36.71
CA GLY A 68 -12.41 -5.26 -36.72
C GLY A 68 -12.72 -6.02 -35.42
N HIS A 69 -11.96 -5.80 -34.34
CA HIS A 69 -12.20 -6.42 -33.04
C HIS A 69 -12.20 -5.37 -31.92
N GLN A 70 -13.18 -5.46 -31.03
CA GLN A 70 -13.26 -4.63 -29.83
C GLN A 70 -12.31 -5.20 -28.78
N ALA A 71 -11.25 -4.46 -28.43
CA ALA A 71 -10.32 -4.92 -27.39
C ALA A 71 -10.97 -4.81 -26.01
N GLN A 72 -10.59 -5.68 -25.08
CA GLN A 72 -10.95 -5.53 -23.68
C GLN A 72 -10.18 -4.36 -23.06
N ALA A 73 -10.61 -3.92 -21.88
CA ALA A 73 -9.95 -2.91 -21.08
C ALA A 73 -9.72 -3.45 -19.65
N PRO A 74 -8.53 -3.23 -19.07
CA PRO A 74 -8.24 -3.67 -17.71
C PRO A 74 -9.10 -2.91 -16.69
N MET A 75 -9.56 -3.62 -15.65
CA MET A 75 -10.39 -3.04 -14.59
C MET A 75 -9.74 -1.86 -13.87
N ASP A 76 -8.40 -1.78 -13.85
CA ASP A 76 -7.68 -0.68 -13.20
C ASP A 76 -7.97 0.69 -13.81
N ILE A 77 -8.43 0.75 -15.08
CA ILE A 77 -8.80 2.01 -15.75
C ILE A 77 -9.97 2.70 -15.04
N LEU A 78 -10.82 1.95 -14.32
CA LEU A 78 -11.92 2.53 -13.55
C LEU A 78 -11.43 3.59 -12.54
N PHE A 79 -10.24 3.41 -11.94
CA PHE A 79 -9.66 4.41 -11.06
C PHE A 79 -9.45 5.75 -11.79
N ASN A 80 -8.91 5.71 -13.01
CA ASN A 80 -8.64 6.91 -13.81
C ASN A 80 -9.94 7.69 -14.12
N ILE A 81 -11.05 6.97 -14.33
CA ILE A 81 -12.36 7.57 -14.60
C ILE A 81 -12.90 8.27 -13.34
N ALA A 82 -12.73 7.69 -12.15
CA ALA A 82 -13.19 8.28 -10.90
C ALA A 82 -12.26 9.38 -10.36
N TRP A 83 -10.96 9.33 -10.70
CA TRP A 83 -9.92 10.19 -10.15
C TRP A 83 -10.24 11.69 -10.18
N PRO A 84 -10.77 12.28 -11.27
CA PRO A 84 -11.11 13.70 -11.31
C PRO A 84 -12.07 14.13 -10.18
N LYS A 85 -13.06 13.29 -9.85
CA LYS A 85 -14.04 13.59 -8.79
C LYS A 85 -13.47 13.35 -7.39
N ILE A 86 -12.57 12.37 -7.24
CA ILE A 86 -11.80 12.21 -5.99
C ILE A 86 -10.96 13.47 -5.74
N VAL A 87 -10.26 13.99 -6.76
CA VAL A 87 -9.48 15.23 -6.68
C VAL A 87 -10.37 16.43 -6.33
N SER A 88 -11.54 16.56 -6.96
CA SER A 88 -12.50 17.63 -6.62
C SER A 88 -12.89 17.61 -5.15
N ILE A 89 -13.18 16.42 -4.58
CA ILE A 89 -13.51 16.26 -3.16
C ILE A 89 -12.31 16.57 -2.26
N LEU A 90 -11.14 16.03 -2.58
CA LEU A 90 -9.90 16.27 -1.83
C LEU A 90 -9.47 17.73 -1.84
N SER A 91 -9.89 18.51 -2.84
CA SER A 91 -9.56 19.93 -3.00
C SER A 91 -10.62 20.89 -2.45
N ALA A 92 -11.65 20.36 -1.80
CA ALA A 92 -12.76 21.13 -1.24
C ALA A 92 -12.62 21.24 0.29
N PRO A 93 -12.88 22.41 0.89
CA PRO A 93 -12.94 22.54 2.35
C PRO A 93 -14.00 21.61 2.97
N PRO A 94 -13.73 20.98 4.13
CA PRO A 94 -12.51 21.08 4.96
C PRO A 94 -11.43 20.02 4.62
N TYR A 95 -11.55 19.32 3.48
CA TYR A 95 -10.67 18.21 3.12
C TYR A 95 -9.38 18.63 2.41
N ASP A 96 -9.34 19.85 1.89
CA ASP A 96 -8.18 20.50 1.25
C ASP A 96 -6.92 20.57 2.13
N ALA A 97 -7.08 20.57 3.45
CA ALA A 97 -5.97 20.58 4.38
C ALA A 97 -5.12 19.30 4.32
N GLY A 98 -3.80 19.47 4.15
CA GLY A 98 -2.84 18.36 4.24
C GLY A 98 -2.62 17.56 2.96
N ILE A 99 -2.96 18.09 1.78
CA ILE A 99 -2.89 17.35 0.52
C ILE A 99 -1.52 16.72 0.21
N LEU A 100 -0.42 17.34 0.65
CA LEU A 100 0.94 16.80 0.50
C LEU A 100 1.27 15.67 1.49
N ASP A 101 0.49 15.52 2.57
CA ASP A 101 0.59 14.42 3.53
C ASP A 101 -0.38 13.27 3.20
N LEU A 102 -0.98 13.29 2.01
CA LEU A 102 -1.89 12.26 1.50
C LEU A 102 -1.12 10.97 1.17
N VAL A 103 -1.62 9.86 1.69
CA VAL A 103 -1.11 8.52 1.48
C VAL A 103 -2.26 7.63 1.00
N HIS A 104 -2.04 6.92 -0.09
CA HIS A 104 -2.97 5.89 -0.55
C HIS A 104 -2.74 4.63 0.31
N LEU A 105 -3.75 4.18 1.06
CA LEU A 105 -3.65 3.00 1.93
C LEU A 105 -4.01 1.72 1.20
N SER A 106 -5.16 1.70 0.53
CA SER A 106 -5.62 0.51 -0.20
C SER A 106 -6.57 0.86 -1.32
N ASN A 107 -6.57 0.02 -2.34
CA ASN A 107 -7.52 0.04 -3.43
C ASN A 107 -8.16 -1.34 -3.59
N LYS A 108 -9.48 -1.40 -3.71
CA LYS A 108 -10.22 -2.63 -4.02
C LYS A 108 -11.14 -2.36 -5.20
N THR A 109 -11.11 -3.22 -6.20
CA THR A 109 -11.97 -3.16 -7.37
C THR A 109 -12.78 -4.44 -7.46
N GLU A 110 -14.08 -4.31 -7.69
CA GLU A 110 -15.01 -5.42 -7.91
C GLU A 110 -15.77 -5.15 -9.22
N LEU A 111 -15.78 -6.12 -10.14
CA LEU A 111 -16.61 -6.07 -11.33
C LEU A 111 -17.91 -6.85 -11.10
N TYR A 112 -19.00 -6.33 -11.64
CA TYR A 112 -20.33 -6.91 -11.53
C TYR A 112 -20.81 -7.40 -12.90
N ASN A 113 -21.30 -8.64 -12.93
CA ASN A 113 -21.71 -9.39 -14.14
C ASN A 113 -20.52 -9.81 -15.03
N ASP A 114 -20.76 -10.67 -16.03
CA ASP A 114 -19.77 -11.07 -17.06
C ASP A 114 -19.40 -9.91 -18.04
N ASN A 115 -19.73 -8.67 -17.69
CA ASN A 115 -19.53 -7.50 -18.53
C ASN A 115 -18.14 -6.91 -18.31
N MET A 116 -17.13 -7.57 -18.88
CA MET A 116 -15.81 -7.00 -19.01
C MET A 116 -15.88 -5.65 -19.74
N LEU A 117 -14.99 -4.74 -19.36
CA LEU A 117 -14.86 -3.45 -20.02
C LEU A 117 -14.24 -3.66 -21.40
N HIS A 118 -14.74 -2.94 -22.40
CA HIS A 118 -14.24 -2.97 -23.75
C HIS A 118 -13.96 -1.57 -24.28
N THR A 119 -13.05 -1.47 -25.24
CA THR A 119 -12.82 -0.23 -25.98
C THR A 119 -14.10 0.17 -26.71
N GLY A 120 -14.57 1.41 -26.57
CA GLY A 120 -15.85 1.87 -27.11
C GLY A 120 -16.96 1.96 -26.08
N ASP A 121 -16.79 1.35 -24.91
CA ASP A 121 -17.75 1.50 -23.82
C ASP A 121 -17.77 2.94 -23.29
N SER A 122 -18.96 3.40 -22.95
CA SER A 122 -19.19 4.71 -22.35
C SER A 122 -19.56 4.53 -20.88
N VAL A 123 -18.64 4.88 -19.99
CA VAL A 123 -18.73 4.60 -18.55
C VAL A 123 -18.92 5.88 -17.75
N GLU A 124 -19.97 5.93 -16.94
CA GLU A 124 -20.19 6.99 -15.93
C GLU A 124 -19.82 6.47 -14.54
N ALA A 125 -19.21 7.30 -13.69
CA ALA A 125 -18.94 6.98 -12.30
C ALA A 125 -19.74 7.88 -11.33
N LYS A 126 -20.35 7.27 -10.31
CA LYS A 126 -20.83 7.95 -9.11
C LYS A 126 -19.80 7.80 -8.01
N VAL A 127 -19.10 8.88 -7.66
CA VAL A 127 -18.03 8.90 -6.67
C VAL A 127 -18.56 9.48 -5.37
N GLN A 128 -18.56 8.66 -4.31
CA GLN A 128 -19.03 9.01 -2.98
C GLN A 128 -17.86 9.08 -1.99
N LEU A 129 -17.81 10.12 -1.17
CA LEU A 129 -17.00 10.10 0.06
C LEU A 129 -17.79 9.37 1.14
N ALA A 130 -17.47 8.10 1.38
CA ALA A 130 -18.22 7.22 2.27
C ALA A 130 -17.86 7.44 3.74
N SER A 131 -16.61 7.77 4.06
CA SER A 131 -16.21 8.08 5.44
C SER A 131 -15.07 9.07 5.51
N VAL A 132 -15.08 9.92 6.54
CA VAL A 132 -13.98 10.76 6.98
C VAL A 132 -13.92 10.71 8.51
N TYR A 133 -12.85 10.22 9.08
CA TYR A 133 -12.69 10.17 10.53
C TYR A 133 -11.22 10.23 10.94
N ASN A 134 -10.97 10.69 12.16
CA ASN A 134 -9.62 10.78 12.70
C ASN A 134 -9.20 9.42 13.27
N THR A 135 -7.95 9.03 13.01
CA THR A 135 -7.29 7.88 13.61
C THR A 135 -6.00 8.35 14.28
N ARG A 136 -5.34 7.48 15.06
CA ARG A 136 -4.00 7.77 15.60
C ARG A 136 -2.97 8.10 14.52
N ALA A 137 -3.13 7.52 13.33
CA ALA A 137 -2.20 7.73 12.20
C ALA A 137 -2.52 8.98 11.36
N GLY A 138 -3.68 9.61 11.58
CA GLY A 138 -4.15 10.75 10.80
C GLY A 138 -5.62 10.62 10.39
N ARG A 139 -6.07 11.55 9.54
CA ARG A 139 -7.43 11.59 9.02
C ARG A 139 -7.60 10.54 7.91
N LYS A 140 -8.40 9.52 8.15
CA LYS A 140 -8.73 8.48 7.18
C LYS A 140 -9.96 8.87 6.36
N MET A 141 -9.88 8.65 5.07
CA MET A 141 -10.94 8.94 4.10
C MET A 141 -11.19 7.70 3.24
N ARG A 142 -12.46 7.39 2.99
CA ARG A 142 -12.86 6.30 2.08
C ARG A 142 -13.71 6.85 0.95
N PHE A 143 -13.29 6.58 -0.27
CA PHE A 143 -14.04 6.86 -1.48
C PHE A 143 -14.64 5.55 -2.02
N VAL A 144 -15.88 5.63 -2.47
CA VAL A 144 -16.59 4.52 -3.13
C VAL A 144 -17.08 5.03 -4.47
N ALA A 145 -16.53 4.49 -5.56
CA ALA A 145 -16.91 4.83 -6.92
C ALA A 145 -17.70 3.68 -7.54
N LYS A 146 -18.97 3.92 -7.90
CA LYS A 146 -19.82 2.96 -8.61
C LYS A 146 -19.87 3.32 -10.09
N PHE A 147 -19.56 2.36 -10.96
CA PHE A 147 -19.41 2.59 -12.40
C PHE A 147 -20.58 1.98 -13.19
N TYR A 148 -21.07 2.70 -14.19
CA TYR A 148 -22.26 2.36 -14.97
C TYR A 148 -21.99 2.46 -16.46
N CYS A 149 -22.43 1.46 -17.22
CA CYS A 149 -22.57 1.53 -18.67
C CYS A 149 -24.07 1.56 -18.99
N GLY A 150 -24.58 2.74 -19.39
CA GLY A 150 -26.03 2.98 -19.44
C GLY A 150 -26.66 2.85 -18.05
N SER A 151 -27.65 1.97 -17.90
CA SER A 151 -28.31 1.68 -16.61
C SER A 151 -27.66 0.55 -15.80
N THR A 152 -26.71 -0.18 -16.39
CA THR A 152 -26.10 -1.36 -15.77
C THR A 152 -24.86 -0.98 -14.99
N GLN A 153 -24.79 -1.35 -13.71
CA GLN A 153 -23.57 -1.19 -12.92
C GLN A 153 -22.54 -2.25 -13.32
N VAL A 154 -21.35 -1.83 -13.73
CA VAL A 154 -20.27 -2.71 -14.20
C VAL A 154 -19.24 -3.01 -13.11
N GLY A 155 -19.17 -2.19 -12.07
CA GLY A 155 -18.26 -2.44 -10.95
C GLY A 155 -18.29 -1.37 -9.87
N THR A 156 -17.49 -1.61 -8.83
CA THR A 156 -17.23 -0.68 -7.71
C THR A 156 -15.75 -0.63 -7.40
N VAL A 157 -15.22 0.57 -7.21
CA VAL A 157 -13.86 0.81 -6.71
C VAL A 157 -13.96 1.44 -5.32
N TYR A 158 -13.25 0.86 -4.37
CA TYR A 158 -13.07 1.35 -3.01
C TYR A 158 -11.64 1.85 -2.86
N THR A 159 -11.49 3.10 -2.45
CA THR A 159 -10.18 3.75 -2.27
C THR A 159 -10.09 4.27 -0.85
N ASP A 160 -9.15 3.75 -0.07
CA ASP A 160 -8.83 4.26 1.26
C ASP A 160 -7.58 5.14 1.20
N ALA A 161 -7.70 6.35 1.73
CA ALA A 161 -6.62 7.31 1.83
C ALA A 161 -6.44 7.78 3.27
N LEU A 162 -5.22 8.19 3.61
CA LEU A 162 -4.85 8.75 4.90
C LEU A 162 -4.16 10.09 4.68
N VAL A 163 -4.60 11.11 5.39
CA VAL A 163 -3.85 12.35 5.55
C VAL A 163 -3.19 12.30 6.92
N ARG A 164 -1.86 12.15 6.97
CA ARG A 164 -1.11 11.89 8.23
C ARG A 164 -1.24 13.00 9.29
N LYS A 165 -1.63 14.19 8.87
CA LYS A 165 -1.79 15.41 9.69
C LYS A 165 -3.17 16.03 9.39
N ASN A 166 -3.49 17.15 10.06
CA ASN A 166 -4.71 17.93 9.81
C ASN A 166 -6.00 17.14 10.13
N PRO A 167 -6.25 16.87 11.42
CA PRO A 167 -7.51 16.24 11.82
C PRO A 167 -8.69 17.13 11.44
N VAL A 168 -9.84 16.50 11.19
CA VAL A 168 -11.13 17.21 11.05
C VAL A 168 -11.79 17.38 12.41
N LEU A 169 -12.66 18.37 12.53
CA LEU A 169 -13.44 18.57 13.75
C LEU A 169 -14.47 17.43 13.92
N PRO A 170 -14.89 17.07 15.15
CA PRO A 170 -15.86 16.00 15.37
C PRO A 170 -17.13 16.10 14.50
N HIS A 171 -17.74 17.28 14.40
CA HIS A 171 -18.94 17.47 13.56
C HIS A 171 -18.71 17.30 12.04
N GLN A 172 -17.44 17.31 11.60
CA GLN A 172 -17.05 17.04 10.20
C GLN A 172 -16.71 15.56 9.97
N GLN A 173 -16.60 14.77 11.04
CA GLN A 173 -16.35 13.33 10.95
C GLN A 173 -17.64 12.57 10.70
N PHE A 174 -17.56 11.56 9.85
CA PHE A 174 -18.63 10.61 9.62
C PHE A 174 -18.12 9.29 9.05
N ARG A 175 -18.89 8.24 9.23
CA ARG A 175 -18.62 6.94 8.62
C ARG A 175 -19.93 6.35 8.12
N ASN A 176 -20.05 6.16 6.82
CA ASN A 176 -21.09 5.32 6.23
C ASN A 176 -20.39 4.07 5.70
N THR A 177 -20.82 2.90 6.13
CA THR A 177 -20.17 1.63 5.77
C THR A 177 -21.20 0.52 5.64
N THR A 178 -20.95 -0.37 4.70
CA THR A 178 -21.52 -1.72 4.74
C THR A 178 -20.72 -2.50 5.77
N GLU A 179 -21.38 -3.04 6.78
CA GLU A 179 -20.75 -3.91 7.76
C GLU A 179 -20.49 -5.28 7.11
N HIS A 180 -19.53 -6.04 7.63
CA HIS A 180 -19.34 -7.41 7.17
C HIS A 180 -20.60 -8.24 7.49
N MET A 181 -20.86 -9.28 6.69
CA MET A 181 -22.02 -10.14 6.93
C MET A 181 -21.82 -10.91 8.24
N TYR A 182 -22.69 -10.66 9.23
CA TYR A 182 -22.67 -11.42 10.48
C TYR A 182 -23.53 -12.66 10.31
N ARG A 183 -23.00 -13.83 10.68
CA ARG A 183 -23.78 -15.06 10.70
C ARG A 183 -23.74 -15.67 12.10
N CYS A 184 -24.91 -15.69 12.72
CA CYS A 184 -25.10 -16.06 14.12
C CYS A 184 -25.91 -17.36 14.21
N MET A 185 -25.47 -18.28 15.05
CA MET A 185 -26.18 -19.52 15.37
C MET A 185 -26.84 -19.39 16.73
N TYR A 186 -28.17 -19.42 16.77
CA TYR A 186 -28.96 -19.34 17.99
C TYR A 186 -29.20 -20.76 18.50
N LYS A 187 -28.37 -21.21 19.44
CA LYS A 187 -28.29 -22.63 19.85
C LYS A 187 -29.38 -23.00 20.85
N SER A 188 -29.78 -22.07 21.70
CA SER A 188 -30.74 -22.27 22.78
C SER A 188 -32.03 -21.46 22.60
N VAL A 189 -33.08 -21.83 23.34
CA VAL A 189 -34.31 -21.02 23.44
C VAL A 189 -34.03 -19.67 24.09
N ASP A 190 -33.06 -19.60 25.00
CA ASP A 190 -32.65 -18.37 25.66
C ASP A 190 -31.97 -17.41 24.66
N ASP A 191 -31.13 -17.91 23.75
CA ASP A 191 -30.49 -17.09 22.71
C ASP A 191 -31.56 -16.43 21.81
N VAL A 192 -32.60 -17.19 21.46
CA VAL A 192 -33.73 -16.70 20.67
C VAL A 192 -34.54 -15.68 21.47
N ALA A 193 -34.77 -15.90 22.76
CA ALA A 193 -35.44 -14.95 23.63
C ALA A 193 -34.65 -13.63 23.76
N VAL A 194 -33.32 -13.72 23.87
CA VAL A 194 -32.42 -12.56 23.90
C VAL A 194 -32.50 -11.78 22.59
N LEU A 195 -32.47 -12.44 21.42
CA LEU A 195 -32.65 -11.77 20.13
C LEU A 195 -34.01 -11.08 20.04
N ASN A 196 -35.10 -11.78 20.37
CA ASN A 196 -36.45 -11.23 20.29
C ASN A 196 -36.69 -10.09 21.30
N SER A 197 -35.89 -10.00 22.37
CA SER A 197 -35.92 -8.87 23.30
C SER A 197 -35.31 -7.59 22.73
N LYS A 198 -34.56 -7.68 21.62
CA LYS A 198 -33.89 -6.52 21.03
C LYS A 198 -34.88 -5.66 20.24
N PRO A 199 -35.08 -4.39 20.62
CA PRO A 199 -36.06 -3.52 19.94
C PRO A 199 -35.69 -3.25 18.48
N TRP A 200 -34.41 -3.31 18.15
CA TRP A 200 -33.91 -3.14 16.80
C TRP A 200 -34.16 -4.35 15.89
N PHE A 201 -34.53 -5.51 16.42
CA PHE A 201 -34.81 -6.71 15.63
C PHE A 201 -36.29 -6.78 15.24
N VAL A 202 -36.62 -6.22 14.07
CA VAL A 202 -38.00 -6.06 13.62
C VAL A 202 -38.41 -7.22 12.71
N CYS A 203 -39.18 -8.16 13.26
CA CYS A 203 -39.70 -9.29 12.49
C CYS A 203 -40.69 -8.82 11.42
N LYS A 204 -40.59 -9.40 10.21
CA LYS A 204 -41.56 -9.15 9.15
C LYS A 204 -42.80 -10.01 9.41
N GLU A 205 -43.95 -9.40 9.69
CA GLU A 205 -45.22 -10.12 9.73
C GLU A 205 -45.86 -10.24 8.32
N PRO A 206 -46.54 -11.36 7.99
CA PRO A 206 -46.55 -12.64 8.69
C PRO A 206 -45.45 -13.56 8.10
N SER A 207 -44.23 -13.50 8.63
CA SER A 207 -43.21 -14.49 8.26
C SER A 207 -43.64 -15.86 8.78
N LYS A 208 -43.92 -16.79 7.86
CA LYS A 208 -44.26 -18.20 8.20
C LYS A 208 -43.12 -18.95 8.90
N HIS A 209 -41.95 -18.34 9.02
CA HIS A 209 -40.74 -18.97 9.52
C HIS A 209 -40.30 -18.23 10.79
N GLN A 210 -40.47 -18.88 11.94
CA GLN A 210 -40.02 -18.37 13.22
C GLN A 210 -38.58 -18.76 13.48
N VAL A 211 -37.86 -17.88 14.19
CA VAL A 211 -36.55 -18.20 14.74
C VAL A 211 -36.75 -19.18 15.89
N VAL A 212 -36.14 -20.36 15.80
CA VAL A 212 -36.16 -21.41 16.82
C VAL A 212 -34.75 -21.81 17.23
N SER A 213 -34.62 -22.54 18.34
CA SER A 213 -33.34 -23.15 18.75
C SER A 213 -32.70 -23.93 17.58
N GLY A 214 -31.41 -23.70 17.34
CA GLY A 214 -30.66 -24.23 16.19
C GLY A 214 -30.70 -23.37 14.92
N SER A 215 -31.46 -22.27 14.90
CA SER A 215 -31.55 -21.39 13.72
C SER A 215 -30.24 -20.66 13.45
N VAL A 216 -29.94 -20.47 12.17
CA VAL A 216 -28.80 -19.68 11.71
C VAL A 216 -29.31 -18.46 10.98
N LEU A 217 -28.92 -17.28 11.44
CA LEU A 217 -29.31 -16.00 10.83
C LEU A 217 -28.10 -15.29 10.22
N GLU A 218 -28.30 -14.67 9.06
CA GLU A 218 -27.35 -13.80 8.39
C GLU A 218 -27.87 -12.35 8.41
N PHE A 219 -27.03 -11.43 8.89
CA PHE A 219 -27.32 -10.00 8.98
C PHE A 219 -26.45 -9.26 7.95
N GLU A 220 -27.09 -8.58 7.00
CA GLU A 220 -26.43 -7.70 6.05
C GLU A 220 -26.81 -6.26 6.41
N LEU A 221 -25.86 -5.50 6.97
CA LEU A 221 -26.14 -4.19 7.57
C LEU A 221 -25.40 -3.07 6.86
N GLU A 222 -26.10 -1.95 6.66
CA GLU A 222 -25.51 -0.65 6.41
C GLU A 222 -25.55 0.16 7.70
N SER A 223 -24.42 0.76 8.07
CA SER A 223 -24.32 1.60 9.25
C SER A 223 -23.82 2.99 8.91
N SER A 224 -24.37 3.97 9.62
CA SER A 224 -23.97 5.37 9.57
C SER A 224 -23.61 5.87 10.95
N TYR A 225 -22.52 6.62 11.05
CA TYR A 225 -21.98 7.15 12.29
C TYR A 225 -21.64 8.63 12.11
N ARG A 226 -22.08 9.47 13.05
CA ARG A 226 -21.77 10.90 13.15
C ARG A 226 -21.12 11.17 14.50
N TYR A 227 -20.10 12.02 14.54
CA TYR A 227 -19.29 12.19 15.74
C TYR A 227 -19.67 13.46 16.50
N ARG A 228 -19.77 13.35 17.82
CA ARG A 228 -19.87 14.48 18.75
C ARG A 228 -18.49 14.84 19.30
N THR A 229 -17.71 13.81 19.64
CA THR A 229 -16.30 13.89 20.05
C THR A 229 -15.53 12.75 19.37
N ASP A 230 -14.22 12.63 19.60
CA ASP A 230 -13.44 11.52 19.05
C ASP A 230 -13.79 10.14 19.67
N VAL A 231 -14.60 10.11 20.73
CA VAL A 231 -14.99 8.87 21.46
C VAL A 231 -16.50 8.67 21.58
N MET A 232 -17.31 9.63 21.13
CA MET A 232 -18.77 9.56 21.20
C MET A 232 -19.40 9.99 19.89
N TYR A 233 -20.45 9.28 19.51
CA TYR A 233 -21.26 9.55 18.36
C TYR A 233 -22.42 10.48 18.71
N SER A 234 -22.66 11.50 17.89
CA SER A 234 -23.89 12.31 17.94
C SER A 234 -25.07 11.53 17.38
N HIS A 235 -24.81 10.60 16.46
CA HIS A 235 -25.83 9.75 15.83
C HIS A 235 -25.18 8.46 15.33
N VAL A 236 -25.85 7.34 15.59
CA VAL A 236 -25.51 6.02 15.06
C VAL A 236 -26.80 5.39 14.53
N ALA A 237 -26.76 4.89 13.30
CA ALA A 237 -27.82 4.05 12.78
C ALA A 237 -27.24 2.81 12.13
N SER A 238 -27.90 1.67 12.33
CA SER A 238 -27.55 0.39 11.70
C SER A 238 -28.84 -0.23 11.18
N THR A 239 -28.93 -0.41 9.87
CA THR A 239 -30.15 -0.93 9.24
C THR A 239 -29.83 -2.00 8.21
N GLY A 240 -30.71 -2.97 8.05
CA GLY A 240 -30.58 -3.93 6.96
C GLY A 240 -31.36 -5.24 7.14
N PRO A 241 -31.46 -6.06 6.09
CA PRO A 241 -32.20 -7.31 6.13
C PRO A 241 -31.54 -8.38 7.01
N VAL A 242 -32.39 -9.21 7.62
CA VAL A 242 -31.98 -10.43 8.33
C VAL A 242 -32.59 -11.66 7.68
N TYR A 243 -31.72 -12.61 7.35
CA TYR A 243 -32.07 -13.83 6.64
C TYR A 243 -31.95 -15.05 7.54
N LEU A 244 -32.97 -15.90 7.57
CA LEU A 244 -32.88 -17.26 8.07
C LEU A 244 -32.25 -18.16 7.01
N VAL A 245 -31.17 -18.86 7.36
CA VAL A 245 -30.47 -19.79 6.47
C VAL A 245 -31.03 -21.20 6.67
N GLN A 246 -31.62 -21.77 5.62
CA GLN A 246 -32.14 -23.14 5.63
C GLN A 246 -31.01 -24.17 5.38
N PRO A 247 -31.22 -25.47 5.70
CA PRO A 247 -30.21 -26.52 5.48
C PRO A 247 -29.70 -26.67 4.03
N ASN A 248 -30.48 -26.20 3.05
CA ASN A 248 -30.11 -26.16 1.64
C ASN A 248 -29.41 -24.85 1.23
N ASN A 249 -28.92 -24.06 2.18
CA ASN A 249 -28.36 -22.70 2.00
C ASN A 249 -29.33 -21.68 1.39
N LYS A 250 -30.64 -21.97 1.33
CA LYS A 250 -31.63 -20.97 0.92
C LYS A 250 -31.78 -19.91 2.00
N ARG A 251 -31.65 -18.65 1.60
CA ARG A 251 -31.80 -17.47 2.47
C ARG A 251 -33.24 -16.98 2.44
N LEU A 252 -33.89 -16.90 3.60
CA LEU A 252 -35.27 -16.40 3.74
C LEU A 252 -35.26 -15.11 4.55
N LEU A 253 -35.69 -14.00 3.96
CA LEU A 253 -35.84 -12.73 4.67
C LEU A 253 -36.94 -12.87 5.74
N ILE A 254 -36.57 -12.78 7.02
CA ILE A 254 -37.51 -12.94 8.16
C ILE A 254 -37.68 -11.67 8.98
N ALA A 255 -36.69 -10.78 8.97
CA ALA A 255 -36.67 -9.58 9.80
C ALA A 255 -35.82 -8.48 9.14
N HIS A 256 -35.85 -7.32 9.75
CA HIS A 256 -35.00 -6.18 9.43
C HIS A 256 -34.39 -5.66 10.73
N VAL A 257 -33.12 -5.25 10.70
CA VAL A 257 -32.53 -4.45 11.77
C VAL A 257 -32.91 -3.01 11.54
N ASP A 258 -33.51 -2.36 12.52
CA ASP A 258 -33.81 -0.93 12.51
C ASP A 258 -33.33 -0.33 13.83
N TYR A 259 -32.10 0.17 13.82
CA TYR A 259 -31.46 0.77 14.98
C TYR A 259 -31.06 2.21 14.67
N GLU A 260 -31.44 3.11 15.57
CA GLU A 260 -31.03 4.50 15.58
C GLU A 260 -30.85 4.94 17.04
N ASP A 261 -29.75 5.62 17.32
CA ASP A 261 -29.41 6.09 18.65
C ASP A 261 -28.53 7.36 18.58
N ALA A 262 -28.48 8.10 19.68
CA ALA A 262 -27.76 9.37 19.78
C ALA A 262 -26.99 9.45 21.10
N GLU A 263 -25.86 10.15 21.07
CA GLU A 263 -25.00 10.35 22.24
C GLU A 263 -24.42 9.04 22.82
N VAL A 264 -24.16 8.06 21.95
CA VAL A 264 -23.62 6.74 22.31
C VAL A 264 -22.14 6.58 21.98
N ALA A 265 -21.47 5.64 22.64
CA ALA A 265 -20.07 5.31 22.38
C ALA A 265 -19.88 4.38 21.16
N GLY A 266 -20.94 3.70 20.72
CA GLY A 266 -20.89 2.71 19.64
C GLY A 266 -22.27 2.18 19.24
N SER A 267 -22.32 1.32 18.23
CA SER A 267 -23.55 0.65 17.81
C SER A 267 -23.80 -0.59 18.67
N SER A 268 -24.90 -0.58 19.44
CA SER A 268 -25.32 -1.74 20.24
C SER A 268 -25.64 -2.96 19.38
N VAL A 269 -26.02 -2.74 18.11
CA VAL A 269 -26.26 -3.82 17.13
C VAL A 269 -24.96 -4.48 16.73
N VAL A 270 -23.97 -3.68 16.31
CA VAL A 270 -22.67 -4.19 15.87
C VAL A 270 -21.97 -4.90 17.01
N GLU A 271 -21.94 -4.31 18.22
CA GLU A 271 -21.35 -4.96 19.40
C GLU A 271 -22.05 -6.29 19.74
N TYR A 272 -23.39 -6.34 19.66
CA TYR A 272 -24.12 -7.59 19.85
C TYR A 272 -23.72 -8.63 18.81
N LEU A 273 -23.66 -8.27 17.53
CA LEU A 273 -23.36 -9.22 16.46
C LEU A 273 -21.90 -9.67 16.47
N GLU A 274 -20.94 -8.79 16.75
CA GLU A 274 -19.53 -9.17 16.92
C GLU A 274 -19.35 -10.20 18.04
N ASN A 275 -20.07 -10.03 19.16
CA ASN A 275 -20.01 -10.96 20.30
C ASN A 275 -20.74 -12.29 20.07
N ASN A 276 -21.70 -12.35 19.14
CA ASN A 276 -22.58 -13.52 18.94
C ASN A 276 -22.39 -14.21 17.58
N SER A 277 -21.65 -13.62 16.65
CA SER A 277 -21.35 -14.22 15.36
C SER A 277 -20.23 -15.23 15.46
N ALA A 278 -20.31 -16.30 14.66
CA ALA A 278 -19.14 -17.10 14.39
C ALA A 278 -18.25 -16.28 13.44
N SER A 279 -16.94 -16.22 13.69
CA SER A 279 -15.98 -15.66 12.72
C SER A 279 -16.03 -16.49 11.44
N LEU A 280 -16.87 -16.07 10.51
CA LEU A 280 -16.87 -16.60 9.16
C LEU A 280 -15.95 -15.72 8.35
N SER A 281 -14.75 -16.24 8.09
CA SER A 281 -14.00 -15.72 6.95
C SER A 281 -14.82 -16.06 5.71
N GLU A 282 -15.19 -15.05 4.93
CA GLU A 282 -15.81 -15.22 3.61
C GLU A 282 -14.94 -16.12 2.70
N SER A 283 -13.65 -16.24 3.01
CA SER A 283 -12.71 -17.20 2.44
C SER A 283 -12.50 -18.41 3.37
N CYS A 284 -12.76 -19.62 2.87
CA CYS A 284 -12.16 -20.82 3.47
C CYS A 284 -10.74 -20.96 2.91
N MET A 285 -9.75 -21.11 3.80
CA MET A 285 -8.41 -21.48 3.37
C MET A 285 -8.42 -22.94 2.96
N PHE A 286 -7.72 -23.30 1.88
CA PHE A 286 -7.50 -24.70 1.55
C PHE A 286 -6.73 -25.39 2.68
N ASP A 287 -7.03 -26.66 2.95
CA ASP A 287 -6.33 -27.46 3.97
C ASP A 287 -4.81 -27.50 3.76
N THR A 288 -4.36 -27.34 2.50
CA THR A 288 -2.94 -27.31 2.11
C THR A 288 -2.29 -25.93 2.22
N GLY A 289 -3.04 -24.90 2.63
CA GLY A 289 -2.60 -23.50 2.61
C GLY A 289 -2.60 -22.85 1.21
N GLY A 290 -3.20 -23.52 0.22
CA GLY A 290 -3.25 -23.07 -1.17
C GLY A 290 -2.09 -23.59 -2.02
N TYR A 291 -1.82 -22.92 -3.15
CA TYR A 291 -0.69 -23.22 -4.02
C TYR A 291 0.22 -22.00 -4.15
N SER A 292 1.52 -22.24 -4.30
CA SER A 292 2.46 -21.16 -4.62
C SER A 292 2.34 -20.82 -6.10
N ILE A 293 2.18 -19.53 -6.40
CA ILE A 293 2.29 -19.04 -7.77
C ILE A 293 3.79 -19.06 -8.10
N THR A 294 4.19 -19.97 -8.99
CA THR A 294 5.57 -20.05 -9.47
C THR A 294 5.57 -19.86 -10.98
N ALA A 295 6.49 -19.05 -11.49
CA ALA A 295 6.72 -18.95 -12.92
C ALA A 295 7.13 -20.34 -13.47
N PRO A 296 6.75 -20.69 -14.71
CA PRO A 296 7.26 -21.89 -15.37
C PRO A 296 8.80 -21.92 -15.40
N GLU A 297 9.41 -23.10 -15.39
CA GLU A 297 10.87 -23.24 -15.47
C GLU A 297 11.44 -22.45 -16.67
N GLY A 298 12.38 -21.54 -16.40
CA GLY A 298 12.98 -20.66 -17.41
C GLY A 298 12.31 -19.29 -17.58
N ASP A 299 11.16 -19.04 -16.95
CA ASP A 299 10.50 -17.73 -16.93
C ASP A 299 10.93 -16.93 -15.69
N LEU A 300 11.75 -15.88 -15.87
CA LEU A 300 12.10 -14.91 -14.82
C LEU A 300 10.92 -13.98 -14.45
N GLY A 301 9.75 -14.16 -15.08
CA GLY A 301 8.68 -13.16 -15.23
C GLY A 301 7.71 -12.95 -14.07
N MET A 302 8.00 -13.42 -12.85
CA MET A 302 7.22 -13.05 -11.65
C MET A 302 7.79 -11.84 -10.89
N SER A 303 8.79 -11.17 -11.45
CA SER A 303 9.27 -9.88 -10.97
C SER A 303 8.80 -8.75 -11.88
N VAL A 304 8.37 -7.63 -11.29
CA VAL A 304 8.23 -6.36 -11.99
C VAL A 304 9.27 -5.38 -11.47
N THR A 305 9.86 -4.64 -12.39
CA THR A 305 10.86 -3.62 -12.09
C THR A 305 10.16 -2.27 -12.00
N ALA A 306 10.34 -1.55 -10.89
CA ALA A 306 9.83 -0.19 -10.74
C ALA A 306 10.34 0.72 -11.88
N PRO A 307 9.53 1.66 -12.39
CA PRO A 307 9.95 2.50 -13.49
C PRO A 307 11.02 3.49 -13.04
N THR A 308 11.81 3.98 -14.00
CA THR A 308 12.85 4.97 -13.74
C THR A 308 12.30 6.39 -13.60
N ASP A 309 11.12 6.64 -14.16
CA ASP A 309 10.35 7.86 -13.97
C ASP A 309 8.86 7.54 -13.80
N ASN A 310 8.12 8.47 -13.17
CA ASN A 310 6.70 8.30 -12.93
C ASN A 310 5.82 9.08 -13.93
N TRP A 311 6.41 9.72 -14.95
CA TRP A 311 5.66 10.55 -15.89
C TRP A 311 4.79 9.72 -16.82
N VAL A 312 5.26 8.52 -17.21
CA VAL A 312 4.50 7.61 -18.07
C VAL A 312 3.18 7.23 -17.41
N TYR A 313 3.20 6.84 -16.13
CA TYR A 313 2.00 6.49 -15.39
C TYR A 313 1.15 7.72 -15.03
N ALA A 314 1.75 8.84 -14.63
CA ALA A 314 1.01 10.08 -14.35
C ALA A 314 0.18 10.53 -15.56
N ARG A 315 0.75 10.45 -16.77
CA ARG A 315 0.04 10.77 -18.02
C ARG A 315 -1.06 9.79 -18.37
N ALA A 316 -0.85 8.50 -18.10
CA ALA A 316 -1.84 7.45 -18.39
C ALA A 316 -3.00 7.44 -17.40
N SER A 317 -2.75 7.75 -16.12
CA SER A 317 -3.73 7.73 -15.04
C SER A 317 -4.45 9.06 -14.81
N GLY A 318 -3.79 10.18 -15.11
CA GLY A 318 -4.22 11.50 -14.68
C GLY A 318 -3.82 11.85 -13.24
N ASP A 319 -3.08 10.97 -12.55
CA ASP A 319 -2.53 11.26 -11.22
C ASP A 319 -1.19 12.02 -11.36
N TYR A 320 -1.31 13.34 -11.32
CA TYR A 320 -0.18 14.26 -11.38
C TYR A 320 0.25 14.75 -10.00
N ASN A 321 -0.01 13.97 -8.94
CA ASN A 321 0.49 14.28 -7.61
C ASN A 321 2.02 14.42 -7.64
N THR A 322 2.50 15.60 -7.25
CA THR A 322 3.88 16.05 -7.49
C THR A 322 4.91 15.30 -6.65
N ILE A 323 4.50 14.58 -5.61
CA ILE A 323 5.39 13.68 -4.85
C ILE A 323 5.99 12.57 -5.72
N HIS A 324 5.35 12.23 -6.85
CA HIS A 324 5.82 11.20 -7.77
C HIS A 324 6.76 11.73 -8.85
N THR A 325 6.70 13.02 -9.17
CA THR A 325 7.43 13.58 -10.34
C THR A 325 8.41 14.68 -9.98
N ASN A 326 8.33 15.24 -8.77
CA ASN A 326 9.19 16.34 -8.33
C ASN A 326 10.00 15.95 -7.08
N PRO A 327 11.32 15.76 -7.19
CA PRO A 327 12.16 15.34 -6.06
C PRO A 327 12.22 16.36 -4.93
N TYR A 328 12.06 17.66 -5.22
CA TYR A 328 12.01 18.69 -4.18
C TYR A 328 10.74 18.62 -3.35
N ILE A 329 9.60 18.28 -3.98
CA ILE A 329 8.34 18.08 -3.25
C ILE A 329 8.38 16.77 -2.46
N ALA A 330 8.96 15.71 -3.03
CA ALA A 330 9.17 14.45 -2.33
C ALA A 330 10.03 14.65 -1.06
N ASP A 331 11.18 15.32 -1.18
CA ASP A 331 12.04 15.69 -0.04
C ASP A 331 11.29 16.57 0.98
N TYR A 332 10.51 17.54 0.50
CA TYR A 332 9.72 18.43 1.36
C TYR A 332 8.72 17.67 2.27
N VAL A 333 8.16 16.55 1.79
CA VAL A 333 7.23 15.71 2.55
C VAL A 333 7.92 14.56 3.29
N GLY A 334 9.25 14.54 3.30
CA GLY A 334 10.08 13.57 4.00
C GLY A 334 10.23 12.23 3.30
N LEU A 335 10.02 12.17 1.98
CA LEU A 335 10.34 10.99 1.17
C LEU A 335 11.81 11.05 0.72
N PRO A 336 12.51 9.90 0.64
CA PRO A 336 13.93 9.87 0.29
C PRO A 336 14.20 10.24 -1.19
N ASP A 337 13.21 10.03 -2.06
CA ASP A 337 13.19 10.45 -3.47
C ASP A 337 11.73 10.37 -3.97
N THR A 338 11.50 10.59 -5.27
CA THR A 338 10.19 10.32 -5.88
C THR A 338 9.81 8.85 -5.72
N ILE A 339 8.60 8.63 -5.24
CA ILE A 339 8.03 7.29 -5.07
C ILE A 339 7.16 6.95 -6.27
N VAL A 340 7.12 5.67 -6.63
CA VAL A 340 6.19 5.13 -7.62
C VAL A 340 4.76 5.28 -7.13
N HIS A 341 3.84 5.58 -8.03
CA HIS A 341 2.42 5.61 -7.70
C HIS A 341 1.96 4.28 -7.09
N GLY A 342 1.24 4.33 -5.98
CA GLY A 342 0.66 3.13 -5.38
C GLY A 342 -0.26 2.38 -6.35
N MET A 343 -1.00 3.12 -7.18
CA MET A 343 -1.87 2.55 -8.21
C MET A 343 -1.10 1.91 -9.37
N TRP A 344 0.11 2.37 -9.69
CA TRP A 344 1.00 1.67 -10.61
C TRP A 344 1.45 0.33 -10.03
N THR A 345 1.82 0.31 -8.74
CA THR A 345 2.24 -0.91 -8.04
C THR A 345 1.09 -1.92 -7.98
N SER A 346 -0.13 -1.46 -7.72
CA SER A 346 -1.35 -2.27 -7.76
C SER A 346 -1.58 -2.88 -9.14
N ALA A 347 -1.62 -2.05 -10.19
CA ALA A 347 -1.95 -2.48 -11.55
C ALA A 347 -0.87 -3.39 -12.16
N SER A 348 0.41 -3.09 -11.94
CA SER A 348 1.53 -3.92 -12.41
C SER A 348 1.56 -5.29 -11.72
N THR A 349 1.32 -5.34 -10.41
CA THR A 349 1.18 -6.60 -9.67
C THR A 349 -0.03 -7.39 -10.16
N ARG A 350 -1.18 -6.71 -10.38
CA ARG A 350 -2.39 -7.36 -10.91
C ARG A 350 -2.15 -7.95 -12.30
N ALA A 351 -1.37 -7.29 -13.16
CA ALA A 351 -1.02 -7.83 -14.48
C ALA A 351 -0.27 -9.17 -14.38
N LEU A 352 0.59 -9.35 -13.37
CA LEU A 352 1.25 -10.64 -13.09
C LEU A 352 0.25 -11.68 -12.59
N VAL A 353 -0.62 -11.31 -11.63
CA VAL A 353 -1.67 -12.21 -11.11
C VAL A 353 -2.57 -12.67 -12.25
N GLU A 354 -3.03 -11.75 -13.09
CA GLU A 354 -3.89 -12.07 -14.22
C GLU A 354 -3.18 -12.97 -15.24
N LYS A 355 -1.86 -12.79 -15.45
CA LYS A 355 -1.08 -13.64 -16.35
C LYS A 355 -0.94 -15.07 -15.82
N TYR A 356 -0.54 -15.23 -14.55
CA TYR A 356 -0.14 -16.53 -13.99
C TYR A 356 -1.24 -17.26 -13.21
N VAL A 357 -2.19 -16.55 -12.61
CA VAL A 357 -3.29 -17.13 -11.82
C VAL A 357 -4.54 -17.27 -12.67
N ALA A 358 -4.83 -16.28 -13.52
CA ALA A 358 -5.98 -16.32 -14.40
C ALA A 358 -5.67 -16.93 -15.79
N ASP A 359 -4.50 -17.56 -15.98
CA ASP A 359 -4.05 -18.11 -17.27
C ASP A 359 -4.11 -17.10 -18.43
N SER A 360 -3.87 -15.82 -18.15
CA SER A 360 -4.05 -14.73 -19.12
C SER A 360 -5.47 -14.65 -19.69
N ILE A 361 -6.48 -15.01 -18.90
CA ILE A 361 -7.91 -14.89 -19.20
C ILE A 361 -8.49 -13.82 -18.25
N PRO A 362 -8.55 -12.54 -18.67
CA PRO A 362 -9.00 -11.42 -17.85
C PRO A 362 -10.34 -11.66 -17.12
N GLU A 363 -11.23 -12.42 -17.77
CA GLU A 363 -12.56 -12.76 -17.29
C GLU A 363 -12.57 -13.50 -15.95
N ARG A 364 -11.48 -14.20 -15.60
CA ARG A 364 -11.36 -14.92 -14.33
C ARG A 364 -11.01 -13.99 -13.16
N ALA A 365 -10.54 -12.78 -13.43
CA ALA A 365 -10.12 -11.81 -12.41
C ALA A 365 -11.22 -10.78 -12.13
N LEU A 366 -12.32 -11.20 -11.51
CA LEU A 366 -13.49 -10.36 -11.24
C LEU A 366 -13.29 -9.33 -10.12
N GLY A 367 -12.29 -9.52 -9.27
CA GLY A 367 -12.00 -8.62 -8.17
C GLY A 367 -10.54 -8.64 -7.76
N ALA A 368 -10.05 -7.50 -7.28
CA ALA A 368 -8.70 -7.35 -6.78
C ALA A 368 -8.69 -6.37 -5.60
N ALA A 369 -7.92 -6.68 -4.56
CA ALA A 369 -7.67 -5.79 -3.44
C ALA A 369 -6.16 -5.67 -3.20
N ALA A 370 -5.67 -4.44 -3.09
CA ALA A 370 -4.28 -4.13 -2.81
C ALA A 370 -4.18 -3.28 -1.55
N LEU A 371 -3.30 -3.70 -0.62
CA LEU A 371 -2.90 -2.93 0.55
C LEU A 371 -1.48 -2.40 0.32
N LEU A 372 -1.33 -1.08 0.35
CA LEU A 372 -0.06 -0.40 0.11
C LEU A 372 0.68 -0.23 1.44
N LEU A 373 1.54 -1.20 1.76
CA LEU A 373 2.24 -1.27 3.04
C LEU A 373 3.42 -0.30 3.14
N SER A 374 4.11 -0.05 2.03
CA SER A 374 5.30 0.78 1.99
C SER A 374 5.49 1.40 0.60
N PRO A 375 6.08 2.61 0.52
CA PRO A 375 6.38 3.22 -0.76
C PRO A 375 7.46 2.43 -1.52
N VAL A 376 7.29 2.34 -2.84
CA VAL A 376 8.30 1.81 -3.76
C VAL A 376 9.02 2.99 -4.39
N MET A 377 10.36 3.00 -4.35
CA MET A 377 11.15 4.06 -4.97
C MET A 377 11.16 3.88 -6.49
N ALA A 378 11.08 4.99 -7.24
CA ALA A 378 11.41 4.94 -8.65
C ALA A 378 12.88 4.51 -8.80
N LEU A 379 13.19 3.71 -9.82
CA LEU A 379 14.56 3.36 -10.13
C LEU A 379 15.24 4.59 -10.74
N ASN A 380 15.65 5.52 -9.89
CA ASN A 380 16.65 6.51 -10.29
C ASN A 380 17.98 5.78 -10.49
N PHE A 381 18.11 5.07 -11.62
CA PHE A 381 19.40 4.99 -12.27
C PHE A 381 19.72 6.45 -12.60
N ASN A 382 20.59 7.08 -11.80
CA ASN A 382 21.38 8.16 -12.39
C ASN A 382 22.03 7.51 -13.61
N SER A 383 21.56 7.83 -14.82
CA SER A 383 22.15 7.38 -16.08
C SER A 383 23.64 7.68 -16.15
N ASP A 384 24.05 8.67 -15.35
CA ASP A 384 25.40 9.19 -15.26
C ASP A 384 26.27 8.43 -14.25
N ILE A 385 25.70 7.51 -13.46
CA ILE A 385 26.42 6.75 -12.42
C ILE A 385 26.29 5.24 -12.65
N HIS A 386 27.40 4.57 -12.98
CA HIS A 386 27.49 3.11 -13.04
C HIS A 386 28.07 2.52 -11.75
N TYR A 387 27.63 1.32 -11.41
CA TYR A 387 28.05 0.57 -10.23
C TYR A 387 28.83 -0.65 -10.67
N THR A 388 30.05 -0.80 -10.16
CA THR A 388 30.97 -1.88 -10.53
C THR A 388 31.49 -2.57 -9.27
N PRO A 389 31.60 -3.91 -9.25
CA PRO A 389 32.36 -4.59 -8.21
C PRO A 389 33.83 -4.17 -8.24
N TYR A 390 34.50 -4.29 -7.10
CA TYR A 390 35.95 -4.14 -7.00
C TYR A 390 36.64 -5.14 -7.92
N VAL A 391 37.60 -4.67 -8.71
CA VAL A 391 38.34 -5.48 -9.67
C VAL A 391 39.76 -5.75 -9.18
N ASP A 392 40.53 -4.69 -8.90
CA ASP A 392 41.94 -4.79 -8.51
C ASP A 392 42.44 -3.57 -7.70
N GLU A 393 43.73 -3.53 -7.38
CA GLU A 393 44.34 -2.47 -6.57
C GLU A 393 44.14 -1.05 -7.15
N SER A 394 43.85 -0.89 -8.44
CA SER A 394 43.56 0.42 -9.02
C SER A 394 42.25 1.04 -8.49
N ASP A 395 41.34 0.24 -7.97
CA ASP A 395 40.10 0.69 -7.31
C ASP A 395 40.32 1.14 -5.86
N LEU A 396 41.43 0.73 -5.24
CA LEU A 396 41.64 0.90 -3.81
C LEU A 396 41.92 2.37 -3.45
N ASP A 397 42.80 3.03 -4.19
CA ASP A 397 43.16 4.44 -3.94
C ASP A 397 41.94 5.40 -4.02
N PRO A 398 41.07 5.32 -5.06
CA PRO A 398 39.84 6.11 -5.09
C PRO A 398 38.87 5.79 -3.94
N ALA A 399 38.72 4.51 -3.59
CA ALA A 399 37.86 4.07 -2.49
C ALA A 399 38.33 4.60 -1.13
N ILE A 400 39.63 4.49 -0.83
CA ILE A 400 40.24 4.97 0.41
C ILE A 400 40.02 6.47 0.54
N LYS A 401 40.31 7.26 -0.52
CA LYS A 401 40.10 8.71 -0.50
C LYS A 401 38.67 9.11 -0.16
N LEU A 402 37.68 8.41 -0.70
CA LEU A 402 36.27 8.67 -0.37
C LEU A 402 35.95 8.31 1.08
N ILE A 403 36.45 7.17 1.56
CA ILE A 403 36.19 6.68 2.92
C ILE A 403 36.82 7.61 3.96
N GLU A 404 38.08 8.01 3.76
CA GLU A 404 38.77 8.97 4.64
C GLU A 404 38.09 10.34 4.65
N SER A 405 37.49 10.76 3.53
CA SER A 405 36.71 12.01 3.48
C SER A 405 35.32 11.91 4.13
N GLY A 406 34.80 10.69 4.27
CA GLY A 406 33.40 10.43 4.58
C GLY A 406 33.15 9.84 5.97
N LEU A 407 34.13 9.14 6.55
CA LEU A 407 34.03 8.45 7.83
C LEU A 407 35.01 9.03 8.85
N SER A 408 34.66 8.92 10.12
CA SER A 408 35.43 9.42 11.28
C SER A 408 36.60 8.50 11.68
N GLU A 409 36.58 7.24 11.25
CA GLU A 409 37.53 6.21 11.68
C GLU A 409 38.71 6.04 10.71
N PRO A 410 39.96 6.12 11.18
CA PRO A 410 41.13 5.84 10.36
C PRO A 410 41.33 4.31 10.21
N TYR A 411 41.29 3.83 8.97
CA TYR A 411 41.55 2.41 8.66
C TYR A 411 42.95 2.23 8.06
N SER A 412 43.63 1.14 8.42
CA SER A 412 44.89 0.78 7.77
C SER A 412 44.63 0.20 6.37
N ILE A 413 45.60 0.32 5.45
CA ILE A 413 45.52 -0.32 4.12
C ILE A 413 45.25 -1.84 4.21
N TYR A 414 45.75 -2.50 5.27
CA TYR A 414 45.52 -3.92 5.52
C TYR A 414 44.05 -4.24 5.79
N THR A 415 43.32 -3.33 6.43
CA THR A 415 41.88 -3.48 6.67
C THR A 415 41.14 -3.51 5.33
N TYR A 416 41.40 -2.55 4.44
CA TYR A 416 40.76 -2.54 3.13
C TYR A 416 41.08 -3.82 2.33
N ARG A 417 42.36 -4.20 2.27
CA ARG A 417 42.82 -5.42 1.59
C ARG A 417 42.18 -6.69 2.14
N TYR A 418 41.96 -6.78 3.45
CA TYR A 418 41.26 -7.90 4.05
C TYR A 418 39.87 -8.10 3.44
N PHE A 419 39.08 -7.03 3.30
CA PHE A 419 37.75 -7.10 2.70
C PHE A 419 37.81 -7.41 1.19
N VAL A 420 38.56 -6.62 0.43
CA VAL A 420 38.53 -6.71 -1.04
C VAL A 420 39.15 -8.00 -1.59
N GLN A 421 40.08 -8.63 -0.86
CA GLN A 421 40.68 -9.90 -1.28
C GLN A 421 39.77 -11.10 -1.00
N GLN A 422 38.91 -11.02 0.02
CA GLN A 422 38.04 -12.12 0.43
C GLN A 422 36.63 -12.01 -0.15
N TRP A 423 36.13 -10.78 -0.36
CA TRP A 423 34.80 -10.51 -0.92
C TRP A 423 34.82 -9.36 -1.94
N PRO A 424 35.58 -9.48 -3.05
CA PRO A 424 35.61 -8.44 -4.07
C PRO A 424 34.22 -8.13 -4.65
N GLU A 425 33.36 -9.15 -4.81
CA GLU A 425 31.99 -9.00 -5.30
C GLU A 425 31.05 -8.25 -4.34
N LEU A 426 31.39 -8.19 -3.04
CA LEU A 426 30.63 -7.42 -2.04
C LEU A 426 31.16 -6.00 -1.85
N CYS A 427 32.26 -5.65 -2.51
CA CYS A 427 32.84 -4.32 -2.48
C CYS A 427 32.47 -3.62 -3.79
N LEU A 428 31.61 -2.60 -3.74
CA LEU A 428 31.10 -1.92 -4.94
C LEU A 428 31.56 -0.47 -4.99
N LEU A 429 31.89 -0.01 -6.20
CA LEU A 429 32.23 1.36 -6.52
C LEU A 429 31.14 1.96 -7.41
N ALA A 430 30.71 3.18 -7.07
CA ALA A 430 29.88 4.04 -7.91
C ALA A 430 30.77 5.03 -8.66
N ARG A 431 30.70 5.04 -9.98
CA ARG A 431 31.52 5.87 -10.87
C ARG A 431 30.63 6.77 -11.71
N ASN A 432 31.08 7.99 -12.00
CA ASN A 432 30.37 8.89 -12.91
C ASN A 432 30.77 8.66 -14.38
N GLU A 433 30.15 9.39 -15.31
CA GLU A 433 30.46 9.35 -16.77
C GLU A 433 31.95 9.57 -17.13
N HIS A 434 32.73 10.17 -16.23
CA HIS A 434 34.16 10.42 -16.40
C HIS A 434 35.03 9.39 -15.66
N GLU A 435 34.46 8.24 -15.27
CA GLU A 435 35.10 7.18 -14.50
C GLU A 435 35.62 7.62 -13.11
N LYS A 436 35.20 8.80 -12.61
CA LYS A 436 35.54 9.24 -11.26
C LYS A 436 34.72 8.43 -10.25
N CYS A 437 35.39 7.81 -9.28
CA CYS A 437 34.72 7.20 -8.14
C CYS A 437 34.03 8.28 -7.29
N VAL A 438 32.71 8.17 -7.12
CA VAL A 438 31.86 9.10 -6.37
C VAL A 438 31.12 8.43 -5.22
N GLY A 439 31.18 7.10 -5.10
CA GLY A 439 30.68 6.36 -3.96
C GLY A 439 31.32 4.99 -3.85
N VAL A 440 31.34 4.44 -2.64
CA VAL A 440 31.91 3.13 -2.35
C VAL A 440 31.18 2.46 -1.18
N ILE A 441 31.04 1.14 -1.27
CA ILE A 441 30.62 0.26 -0.18
C ILE A 441 31.59 -0.91 -0.06
N ILE A 442 31.99 -1.23 1.17
CA ILE A 442 32.86 -2.36 1.49
C ILE A 442 32.15 -3.24 2.52
N CYS A 443 32.00 -4.51 2.15
CA CYS A 443 31.22 -5.48 2.87
C CYS A 443 31.94 -6.82 2.98
N LYS A 444 31.49 -7.66 3.92
CA LYS A 444 31.91 -9.06 4.03
C LYS A 444 30.75 -9.99 4.34
N LEU A 445 30.98 -11.28 4.17
CA LEU A 445 30.03 -12.35 4.48
C LEU A 445 30.76 -13.53 5.13
N GLU A 446 30.46 -13.80 6.40
CA GLU A 446 31.18 -14.81 7.19
C GLU A 446 30.22 -15.69 8.01
N PRO A 447 30.58 -16.96 8.27
CA PRO A 447 29.88 -17.78 9.25
C PRO A 447 30.00 -17.17 10.65
N HIS A 448 28.86 -16.98 11.31
CA HIS A 448 28.78 -16.49 12.67
C HIS A 448 28.29 -17.60 13.62
N ARG A 449 29.04 -17.83 14.70
CA ARG A 449 28.65 -18.79 15.74
C ARG A 449 27.43 -18.27 16.49
N ARG A 450 26.41 -19.12 16.63
CA ARG A 450 25.18 -18.81 17.36
C ARG A 450 25.50 -18.50 18.84
N GLY A 451 25.00 -17.37 19.35
CA GLY A 451 24.84 -17.13 20.80
C GLY A 451 23.65 -17.91 21.35
N ALA A 452 23.49 -17.94 22.67
CA ALA A 452 22.47 -18.73 23.39
C ALA A 452 21.01 -18.26 23.22
N ASP A 453 20.74 -17.41 22.22
CA ASP A 453 19.62 -16.47 22.26
C ASP A 453 18.58 -16.70 21.12
N THR A 454 18.68 -17.78 20.32
CA THR A 454 17.76 -17.97 19.16
C THR A 454 17.16 -19.38 19.05
N PHE A 455 15.83 -19.43 18.96
CA PHE A 455 14.94 -20.60 19.06
C PHE A 455 14.64 -21.36 17.75
N PHE A 456 15.20 -20.94 16.60
CA PHE A 456 14.52 -21.15 15.31
C PHE A 456 14.99 -22.29 14.38
N ASP A 457 16.04 -23.06 14.67
CA ASP A 457 16.32 -24.29 13.89
C ASP A 457 17.44 -25.12 14.55
N PRO A 458 17.15 -26.21 15.27
CA PRO A 458 18.17 -27.01 15.95
C PRO A 458 19.16 -27.74 15.00
N GLY A 459 18.95 -27.74 13.67
CA GLY A 459 19.81 -28.44 12.70
C GLY A 459 20.99 -27.67 12.12
N LYS A 460 21.01 -26.32 12.19
CA LYS A 460 22.05 -25.48 11.55
C LYS A 460 23.06 -24.97 12.60
N SER A 461 24.31 -25.40 12.58
CA SER A 461 25.31 -25.00 13.61
C SER A 461 25.84 -23.55 13.48
N SER A 462 25.64 -22.88 12.35
CA SER A 462 26.14 -21.52 12.06
C SER A 462 25.20 -20.77 11.14
N LEU A 463 25.05 -19.46 11.37
CA LEU A 463 24.34 -18.54 10.48
C LEU A 463 25.33 -17.78 9.60
N LEU A 464 25.00 -17.48 8.35
CA LEU A 464 25.85 -16.70 7.46
C LEU A 464 25.48 -15.22 7.58
N ARG A 465 26.37 -14.42 8.15
CA ARG A 465 26.10 -13.02 8.48
C ARG A 465 26.84 -12.08 7.53
N GLY A 466 26.08 -11.25 6.84
CA GLY A 466 26.59 -10.10 6.10
C GLY A 466 26.97 -8.96 7.04
N TYR A 467 28.06 -8.27 6.72
CA TYR A 467 28.49 -7.08 7.45
C TYR A 467 28.78 -5.95 6.47
N ILE A 468 28.11 -4.81 6.66
CA ILE A 468 28.43 -3.58 5.94
C ILE A 468 29.41 -2.79 6.81
N GLY A 469 30.67 -2.74 6.38
CA GLY A 469 31.74 -2.12 7.15
C GLY A 469 31.91 -0.63 6.85
N MET A 470 31.90 -0.26 5.56
CA MET A 470 32.20 1.11 5.14
C MET A 470 31.26 1.50 3.99
N VAL A 471 30.64 2.68 4.10
CA VAL A 471 29.85 3.29 3.04
C VAL A 471 30.19 4.77 2.98
N ALA A 472 30.61 5.25 1.82
CA ALA A 472 30.93 6.66 1.61
C ALA A 472 30.43 7.14 0.24
N VAL A 473 29.93 8.37 0.19
CA VAL A 473 29.52 9.05 -1.05
C VAL A 473 30.10 10.47 -1.04
N ASP A 474 30.71 10.86 -2.16
CA ASP A 474 31.25 12.21 -2.41
C ASP A 474 30.18 13.25 -2.08
N HIS A 475 30.55 14.28 -1.31
CA HIS A 475 29.62 15.29 -0.83
C HIS A 475 28.83 15.98 -1.96
N ALA A 476 29.43 16.18 -3.14
CA ALA A 476 28.76 16.78 -4.30
C ALA A 476 27.71 15.86 -4.96
N TYR A 477 27.76 14.56 -4.66
CA TYR A 477 26.91 13.51 -5.22
C TYR A 477 25.93 12.92 -4.20
N ARG A 478 25.92 13.43 -2.95
CA ARG A 478 24.94 13.04 -1.92
C ARG A 478 23.53 13.50 -2.29
N LYS A 479 22.53 12.86 -1.66
CA LYS A 479 21.09 13.09 -1.91
C LYS A 479 20.63 12.78 -3.34
N ARG A 480 21.35 11.90 -4.04
CA ARG A 480 21.01 11.40 -5.39
C ARG A 480 20.78 9.88 -5.41
N GLY A 481 20.37 9.30 -4.29
CA GLY A 481 20.13 7.84 -4.17
C GLY A 481 21.37 6.93 -4.12
N ILE A 482 22.57 7.40 -4.48
CA ILE A 482 23.80 6.57 -4.63
C ILE A 482 24.08 5.68 -3.40
N GLY A 483 24.01 6.24 -2.19
CA GLY A 483 24.27 5.47 -0.97
C GLY A 483 23.26 4.35 -0.76
N SER A 484 21.97 4.62 -1.02
CA SER A 484 20.91 3.62 -0.92
C SER A 484 21.08 2.52 -1.96
N THR A 485 21.43 2.90 -3.20
CA THR A 485 21.68 1.95 -4.29
C THR A 485 22.86 1.03 -3.99
N LEU A 486 23.97 1.56 -3.47
CA LEU A 486 25.13 0.76 -3.04
C LEU A 486 24.74 -0.27 -1.97
N VAL A 487 24.01 0.16 -0.95
CA VAL A 487 23.55 -0.72 0.15
C VAL A 487 22.59 -1.79 -0.37
N LEU A 488 21.61 -1.43 -1.19
CA LEU A 488 20.65 -2.38 -1.78
C LEU A 488 21.35 -3.41 -2.68
N ASN A 489 22.29 -2.97 -3.52
CA ASN A 489 23.06 -3.88 -4.38
C ASN A 489 23.91 -4.85 -3.53
N ALA A 490 24.60 -4.36 -2.51
CA ALA A 490 25.39 -5.22 -1.63
C ALA A 490 24.51 -6.24 -0.90
N ILE A 491 23.34 -5.84 -0.42
CA ILE A 491 22.35 -6.75 0.19
C ILE A 491 21.87 -7.80 -0.79
N ASP A 492 21.56 -7.42 -2.03
CA ASP A 492 21.10 -8.37 -3.05
C ASP A 492 22.17 -9.42 -3.36
N ILE A 493 23.44 -9.00 -3.45
CA ILE A 493 24.57 -9.93 -3.63
C ILE A 493 24.70 -10.84 -2.39
N MET A 494 24.65 -10.31 -1.17
CA MET A 494 24.66 -11.11 0.06
C MET A 494 23.52 -12.12 0.12
N LYS A 495 22.31 -11.74 -0.31
CA LYS A 495 21.15 -12.63 -0.40
C LYS A 495 21.41 -13.80 -1.35
N ARG A 496 21.93 -13.52 -2.55
CA ARG A 496 22.29 -14.54 -3.54
C ARG A 496 23.40 -15.47 -3.04
N MET A 497 24.29 -14.95 -2.20
CA MET A 497 25.34 -15.72 -1.54
C MET A 497 24.85 -16.48 -0.28
N GLY A 498 23.57 -16.40 0.06
CA GLY A 498 22.95 -17.18 1.14
C GLY A 498 23.05 -16.56 2.54
N ALA A 499 23.19 -15.24 2.65
CA ALA A 499 23.16 -14.55 3.93
C ALA A 499 21.82 -14.80 4.67
N ASP A 500 21.87 -15.10 5.96
CA ASP A 500 20.70 -15.24 6.84
C ASP A 500 20.33 -13.88 7.49
N GLU A 501 21.32 -12.99 7.68
CA GLU A 501 21.12 -11.63 8.20
C GLU A 501 22.26 -10.69 7.77
N VAL A 502 22.01 -9.38 7.85
CA VAL A 502 22.99 -8.32 7.58
C VAL A 502 23.04 -7.37 8.77
N ILE A 503 24.24 -7.02 9.24
CA ILE A 503 24.43 -6.05 10.32
C ILE A 503 25.37 -4.90 9.93
N LEU A 504 25.27 -3.79 10.64
CA LEU A 504 26.18 -2.65 10.55
C LEU A 504 26.16 -1.82 11.83
N GLU A 505 27.16 -0.95 11.99
CA GLU A 505 27.18 0.07 13.03
C GLU A 505 27.21 1.48 12.43
N THR A 506 26.46 2.40 13.02
CA THR A 506 26.50 3.81 12.63
C THR A 506 26.39 4.74 13.83
N GLU A 507 27.01 5.92 13.76
CA GLU A 507 26.96 6.93 14.80
C GLU A 507 25.52 7.34 15.13
N THR A 508 25.20 7.44 16.42
CA THR A 508 23.87 7.87 16.91
C THR A 508 23.46 9.27 16.42
N LYS A 509 24.43 10.11 16.03
CA LYS A 509 24.22 11.48 15.53
C LYS A 509 24.08 11.55 14.01
N ASN A 510 24.46 10.50 13.27
CA ASN A 510 24.41 10.50 11.80
C ASN A 510 22.98 10.24 11.31
N LYS A 511 22.13 11.26 11.41
CA LYS A 511 20.71 11.19 11.03
C LYS A 511 20.50 10.77 9.56
N GLY A 512 21.40 11.17 8.67
CA GLY A 512 21.35 10.80 7.26
C GLY A 512 21.53 9.30 7.04
N ALA A 513 22.57 8.72 7.65
CA ALA A 513 22.82 7.28 7.58
C ALA A 513 21.73 6.47 8.28
N LEU A 514 21.29 6.90 9.47
CA LEU A 514 20.18 6.23 10.19
C LEU A 514 18.90 6.20 9.36
N SER A 515 18.51 7.33 8.77
CA SER A 515 17.33 7.44 7.90
C SER A 515 17.45 6.54 6.68
N LEU A 516 18.65 6.44 6.07
CA LEU A 516 18.91 5.56 4.94
C LEU A 516 18.75 4.10 5.33
N TYR A 517 19.42 3.64 6.39
CA TYR A 517 19.38 2.22 6.78
C TYR A 517 18.00 1.78 7.25
N GLU A 518 17.28 2.64 7.99
CA GLU A 518 15.89 2.38 8.40
C GLU A 518 14.96 2.27 7.19
N ALA A 519 15.13 3.15 6.19
CA ALA A 519 14.36 3.08 4.94
C ALA A 519 14.65 1.81 4.11
N VAL A 520 15.87 1.26 4.20
CA VAL A 520 16.24 0.00 3.54
C VAL A 520 15.73 -1.23 4.29
N GLY A 521 15.26 -1.09 5.54
CA GLY A 521 14.67 -2.16 6.33
C GLY A 521 15.52 -2.67 7.50
N PHE A 522 16.59 -1.95 7.87
CA PHE A 522 17.32 -2.25 9.09
C PHE A 522 16.57 -1.77 10.33
N VAL A 523 16.63 -2.56 11.40
CA VAL A 523 16.15 -2.17 12.73
C VAL A 523 17.32 -1.94 13.68
N ARG A 524 17.13 -1.06 14.67
CA ARG A 524 18.13 -0.84 15.73
C ARG A 524 18.08 -2.02 16.70
N GLU A 525 19.14 -2.82 16.73
CA GLU A 525 19.25 -3.97 17.63
C GLU A 525 19.72 -3.52 19.02
N LYS A 526 20.78 -2.70 19.09
CA LYS A 526 21.34 -2.23 20.36
C LYS A 526 22.11 -0.92 20.20
N ARG A 527 22.27 -0.21 21.32
CA ARG A 527 23.17 0.94 21.44
C ARG A 527 24.51 0.50 22.03
N LEU A 528 25.60 0.90 21.40
CA LEU A 528 26.98 0.64 21.82
C LEU A 528 27.57 1.95 22.36
N CYS A 529 27.79 2.01 23.68
CA CYS A 529 28.34 3.19 24.33
C CYS A 529 29.83 3.34 24.03
N ARG A 530 30.26 4.55 23.66
CA ARG A 530 31.68 4.89 23.34
C ARG A 530 32.30 3.90 22.34
N TYR A 531 31.58 3.64 21.26
CA TYR A 531 31.98 2.67 20.25
C TYR A 531 33.08 3.20 19.32
N TYR A 532 33.01 4.48 18.96
CA TYR A 532 33.98 5.15 18.09
C TYR A 532 35.15 5.74 18.88
N MET A 533 36.30 5.96 18.23
CA MET A 533 37.52 6.46 18.87
C MET A 533 37.36 7.85 19.49
N ASP A 534 36.46 8.67 18.94
CA ASP A 534 36.11 10.00 19.46
C ASP A 534 35.23 9.93 20.73
N GLY A 535 34.86 8.74 21.19
CA GLY A 535 33.98 8.49 22.32
C GLY A 535 32.48 8.56 21.99
N SER A 536 32.12 8.71 20.71
CA SER A 536 30.72 8.74 20.27
C SER A 536 30.07 7.35 20.34
N ASP A 537 28.78 7.34 20.62
CA ASP A 537 27.97 6.11 20.66
C ASP A 537 27.57 5.68 19.24
N ALA A 538 27.45 4.36 19.04
CA ALA A 538 26.90 3.76 17.83
C ALA A 538 25.56 3.07 18.09
N PHE A 539 24.71 3.01 17.08
CA PHE A 539 23.67 1.99 17.01
C PHE A 539 24.19 0.81 16.19
N ARG A 540 24.00 -0.41 16.69
CA ARG A 540 24.07 -1.61 15.85
C ARG A 540 22.71 -1.80 15.21
N LEU A 541 22.70 -1.86 13.89
CA LEU A 541 21.54 -2.11 13.07
C LEU A 541 21.60 -3.53 12.50
N LYS A 542 20.44 -4.17 12.36
CA LYS A 542 20.30 -5.53 11.84
C LYS A 542 19.12 -5.63 10.87
N MET A 543 19.27 -6.43 9.83
CA MET A 543 18.24 -6.80 8.88
C MET A 543 18.27 -8.32 8.67
N TRP A 544 17.13 -8.99 8.78
CA TRP A 544 17.02 -10.44 8.56
C TRP A 544 16.73 -10.74 7.08
N ILE A 545 17.32 -11.80 6.55
CA ILE A 545 17.15 -12.26 5.17
C ILE A 545 16.35 -13.57 5.20
N GLY A 546 15.03 -13.47 5.08
CA GLY A 546 14.10 -14.62 5.17
C GLY A 546 12.83 -14.28 5.96
N LYS A 547 11.77 -15.09 5.84
CA LYS A 547 10.48 -14.82 6.53
C LYS A 547 10.72 -14.62 8.03
N PRO A 548 10.28 -13.48 8.62
CA PRO A 548 10.02 -13.45 10.04
C PRO A 548 8.82 -14.36 10.30
N GLU A 549 8.99 -15.47 11.03
CA GLU A 549 7.82 -16.03 11.70
C GLU A 549 7.29 -14.96 12.66
N PRO A 550 5.97 -14.72 12.70
CA PRO A 550 5.42 -13.75 13.63
C PRO A 550 5.81 -14.17 15.05
N PRO A 551 6.15 -13.22 15.94
CA PRO A 551 6.34 -13.55 17.34
C PRO A 551 5.07 -14.24 17.83
N LEU A 552 5.22 -15.45 18.37
CA LEU A 552 4.15 -16.13 19.10
C LEU A 552 3.64 -15.12 20.14
N SER A 553 2.36 -14.78 20.02
CA SER A 553 1.65 -13.93 20.98
C SER A 553 1.83 -14.49 22.40
N PRO A 554 1.90 -13.62 23.42
CA PRO A 554 2.25 -13.99 24.79
C PRO A 554 1.35 -15.04 25.45
#